data_AF-A0A1Q2CWD9-F1
#
_entry.id   AF-A0A1Q2CWD9-F1
#
_cell.length_a   1.000
_cell.length_b   1.000
_cell.length_c   1.000
_cell.angle_alpha   90.00
_cell.angle_beta   90.00
_cell.angle_gamma   90.00
#
_symmetry.space_group_name_H-M   'P 1'
#
loop_
_entity.id
_entity.type
_entity.pdbx_description
1 polymer ?
#
loop_
_entity_poly.entity_id
_entity_poly.type
_entity_poly.pdbx_seq_one_letter_code
_entity_poly.pdbx_strand_id
1 'polypeptide(L)'
;MGRRCRTGSRRPRSVVPGPACGLRRVGRPLHGRGRRRHTVHGDLRADNLLVRPDGEVVVIDWPWAFRGAQWIDAALLLIEVATSHLQDTTSPDPTAVLERVMADFHVDRDTVLGLMLGALGFFSNVSRRPDPPGLPTLRAFQRLQADALLAWLKRELDHVG
;
A
#
# COMPACT_ATOMS: atom_id res chain seq x y z
N MET A 1 65.67 -5.40 -15.87
CA MET A 1 64.56 -6.36 -15.72
C MET A 1 63.26 -5.57 -15.59
N GLY A 2 62.23 -5.90 -16.38
CA GLY A 2 60.82 -5.57 -16.07
C GLY A 2 60.26 -4.22 -16.54
N ARG A 3 59.17 -4.27 -17.30
CA ARG A 3 58.44 -3.18 -17.98
C ARG A 3 57.16 -2.79 -17.20
N ARG A 4 56.53 -1.68 -17.68
CA ARG A 4 55.08 -1.31 -17.75
C ARG A 4 54.64 -0.24 -16.73
N CYS A 5 54.18 0.96 -17.11
CA CYS A 5 53.00 1.42 -17.90
C CYS A 5 51.65 1.37 -17.16
N ARG A 6 50.99 2.55 -17.14
CA ARG A 6 49.53 2.86 -17.14
C ARG A 6 48.75 3.05 -15.81
N THR A 7 48.42 4.33 -15.58
CA THR A 7 47.08 4.94 -15.42
C THR A 7 45.93 4.12 -14.81
N GLY A 8 45.31 4.67 -13.75
CA GLY A 8 43.92 4.38 -13.32
C GLY A 8 43.53 5.36 -12.19
N SER A 9 42.80 6.46 -12.43
CA SER A 9 41.36 6.63 -12.69
C SER A 9 40.47 6.71 -11.43
N ARG A 10 39.70 7.82 -11.37
CA ARG A 10 38.30 7.95 -10.85
C ARG A 10 38.12 7.94 -9.32
N ARG A 11 37.26 8.74 -8.68
CA ARG A 11 36.17 9.66 -9.10
C ARG A 11 35.80 10.57 -7.89
N PRO A 12 35.19 11.75 -8.12
CA PRO A 12 34.70 12.66 -7.09
C PRO A 12 33.35 12.22 -6.51
N ARG A 13 33.07 12.64 -5.27
CA ARG A 13 31.76 12.54 -4.61
C ARG A 13 30.78 13.50 -5.28
N SER A 14 29.72 12.97 -5.90
CA SER A 14 28.54 13.75 -6.29
C SER A 14 27.41 13.49 -5.28
N VAL A 15 27.11 14.51 -4.49
CA VAL A 15 25.87 14.62 -3.71
C VAL A 15 24.75 14.99 -4.68
N VAL A 16 23.69 14.19 -4.75
CA VAL A 16 22.45 14.54 -5.45
C VAL A 16 21.41 14.89 -4.37
N PRO A 17 20.74 16.05 -4.43
CA PRO A 17 19.69 16.40 -3.50
C PRO A 17 18.36 15.75 -3.91
N GLY A 18 17.66 15.13 -2.96
CA GLY A 18 16.27 14.68 -3.13
C GLY A 18 15.28 15.85 -3.06
N PRO A 19 14.10 15.77 -3.70
CA PRO A 19 13.18 16.89 -3.77
C PRO A 19 12.47 17.08 -2.42
N ALA A 20 12.63 18.28 -1.85
CA ALA A 20 11.80 18.75 -0.76
C ALA A 20 10.38 19.05 -1.29
N CYS A 21 9.40 18.26 -0.88
CA CYS A 21 7.99 18.51 -1.23
C CYS A 21 7.38 19.45 -0.19
N GLY A 22 7.30 20.74 -0.54
CA GLY A 22 6.54 21.73 0.21
C GLY A 22 5.04 21.58 -0.10
N LEU A 23 4.25 21.22 0.91
CA LEU A 23 2.78 21.26 0.81
C LEU A 23 2.23 22.32 1.76
N ARG A 24 1.72 23.40 1.15
CA ARG A 24 0.83 24.38 1.78
C ARG A 24 -0.44 23.66 2.26
N ARG A 25 -0.80 23.89 3.52
CA ARG A 25 -2.04 23.40 4.14
C ARG A 25 -3.25 24.04 3.47
N VAL A 26 -4.13 23.23 2.89
CA VAL A 26 -5.56 23.55 2.77
C VAL A 26 -6.33 22.30 3.19
N GLY A 27 -7.12 22.40 4.26
CA GLY A 27 -7.91 21.29 4.79
C GLY A 27 -8.34 21.55 6.23
N ARG A 28 -9.63 21.90 6.39
CA ARG A 28 -10.32 22.16 7.65
C ARG A 28 -10.31 20.90 8.54
N PRO A 29 -10.23 21.00 9.88
CA PRO A 29 -10.08 19.81 10.73
C PRO A 29 -11.41 19.07 10.91
N LEU A 30 -11.46 17.84 10.42
CA LEU A 30 -12.44 16.86 10.90
C LEU A 30 -12.09 16.53 12.36
N HIS A 31 -13.08 16.66 13.23
CA HIS A 31 -12.95 16.60 14.69
C HIS A 31 -12.76 15.15 15.19
N GLY A 32 -11.98 14.97 16.27
CA GLY A 32 -11.86 13.70 17.01
C GLY A 32 -10.49 13.54 17.68
N ARG A 33 -10.45 13.17 18.96
CA ARG A 33 -9.33 13.37 19.91
C ARG A 33 -8.10 12.48 19.66
N GLY A 34 -6.90 13.07 19.81
CA GLY A 34 -5.63 12.34 20.04
C GLY A 34 -4.76 12.11 18.80
N ARG A 35 -4.11 13.14 18.24
CA ARG A 35 -3.15 12.99 17.12
C ARG A 35 -1.83 12.34 17.56
N ARG A 36 -1.84 11.07 17.95
CA ARG A 36 -0.65 10.24 17.74
C ARG A 36 -0.63 9.91 16.25
N ARG A 37 0.30 10.52 15.52
CA ARG A 37 0.55 10.18 14.12
C ARG A 37 1.45 8.96 14.11
N HIS A 38 0.93 7.86 13.59
CA HIS A 38 1.64 6.60 13.46
C HIS A 38 2.46 6.61 12.17
N THR A 39 3.56 5.88 12.18
CA THR A 39 4.24 5.54 10.93
C THR A 39 3.38 4.48 10.25
N VAL A 40 2.87 4.84 9.08
CA VAL A 40 2.13 3.96 8.19
C VAL A 40 3.13 3.43 7.18
N HIS A 41 3.11 2.12 6.92
CA HIS A 41 3.93 1.45 5.93
C HIS A 41 3.56 1.90 4.52
N GLY A 42 2.27 1.91 4.21
CA GLY A 42 1.71 2.41 2.95
C GLY A 42 1.73 1.39 1.80
N ASP A 43 2.39 0.25 2.00
CA ASP A 43 2.46 -0.87 1.04
C ASP A 43 2.54 -2.21 1.78
N LEU A 44 1.64 -2.42 2.76
CA LEU A 44 1.64 -3.63 3.57
C LEU A 44 1.04 -4.79 2.75
N ARG A 45 1.87 -5.78 2.46
CA ARG A 45 1.55 -6.96 1.65
C ARG A 45 2.26 -8.19 2.20
N ALA A 46 1.77 -9.39 1.88
CA ALA A 46 2.23 -10.63 2.51
C ALA A 46 3.75 -10.86 2.39
N ASP A 47 4.34 -10.52 1.25
CA ASP A 47 5.78 -10.59 0.98
C ASP A 47 6.62 -9.50 1.67
N ASN A 48 5.97 -8.47 2.23
CA ASN A 48 6.60 -7.48 3.10
C ASN A 48 6.48 -7.84 4.60
N LEU A 49 5.96 -9.03 4.93
CA LEU A 49 5.82 -9.55 6.29
C LEU A 49 6.70 -10.79 6.49
N LEU A 50 7.78 -10.66 7.26
CA LEU A 50 8.62 -11.80 7.64
C LEU A 50 8.16 -12.35 8.98
N VAL A 51 7.61 -13.57 8.99
CA VAL A 51 7.26 -14.29 10.21
C VAL A 51 8.48 -15.05 10.73
N ARG A 52 8.92 -14.74 11.94
CA ARG A 52 10.03 -15.40 12.61
C ARG A 52 9.58 -16.72 13.25
N PRO A 53 10.52 -17.64 13.58
CA PRO A 53 10.18 -18.90 14.24
C PRO A 53 9.48 -18.75 15.60
N ASP A 54 9.66 -17.61 16.27
CA ASP A 54 9.02 -17.27 17.54
C ASP A 54 7.62 -16.63 17.37
N GLY A 55 7.16 -16.45 16.12
CA GLY A 55 5.88 -15.84 15.80
C GLY A 55 5.91 -14.31 15.69
N GLU A 56 7.05 -13.66 15.91
CA GLU A 56 7.16 -12.22 15.67
C GLU A 56 7.10 -11.90 14.17
N VAL A 57 6.42 -10.81 13.82
CA VAL A 57 6.33 -10.32 12.44
C VAL A 57 7.23 -9.10 12.27
N VAL A 58 8.17 -9.17 11.33
CA VAL A 58 9.00 -8.05 10.91
C VAL A 58 8.47 -7.48 9.60
N VAL A 59 8.12 -6.20 9.61
CA VAL A 59 7.70 -5.48 8.42
C VAL A 59 8.92 -4.90 7.71
N ILE A 60 9.07 -5.20 6.42
CA ILE A 60 10.18 -4.77 5.57
C ILE A 60 9.69 -3.93 4.39
N ASP A 61 10.63 -3.32 3.66
CA ASP A 61 10.39 -2.53 2.45
C ASP A 61 9.46 -1.32 2.65
N TRP A 62 10.02 -0.21 3.16
CA TRP A 62 9.29 1.00 3.56
C TRP A 62 9.35 2.18 2.54
N PRO A 63 9.27 2.01 1.22
CA PRO A 63 9.48 3.10 0.27
C PRO A 63 8.33 4.12 0.28
N TRP A 64 7.16 3.73 0.79
CA TRP A 64 5.94 4.55 0.82
C TRP A 64 5.57 5.07 2.22
N ALA A 65 6.48 4.94 3.19
CA ALA A 65 6.17 5.23 4.58
C ALA A 65 5.78 6.70 4.81
N PHE A 66 4.71 6.92 5.58
CA PHE A 66 4.24 8.27 5.90
C PHE A 66 3.61 8.37 7.29
N ARG A 67 3.35 9.61 7.74
CA ARG A 67 2.70 9.85 9.04
C ARG A 67 1.18 9.89 8.90
N GLY A 68 0.52 8.80 9.28
CA GLY A 68 -0.92 8.63 9.11
C GLY A 68 -1.66 8.16 10.37
N ALA A 69 -2.88 7.70 10.17
CA ALA A 69 -3.68 7.06 11.20
C ALA A 69 -3.31 5.57 11.29
N GLN A 70 -3.34 5.01 12.50
CA GLN A 70 -2.95 3.62 12.77
C GLN A 70 -3.75 2.57 12.01
N TRP A 71 -4.98 2.89 11.62
CA TRP A 71 -5.87 1.96 10.91
C TRP A 71 -5.52 1.80 9.42
N ILE A 72 -4.70 2.70 8.85
CA ILE A 72 -4.49 2.73 7.40
C ILE A 72 -3.82 1.44 6.90
N ASP A 73 -2.76 0.96 7.54
CA ASP A 73 -2.09 -0.27 7.09
C ASP A 73 -3.01 -1.49 7.20
N ALA A 74 -3.80 -1.58 8.28
CA ALA A 74 -4.78 -2.64 8.45
C ALA A 74 -5.89 -2.59 7.38
N ALA A 75 -6.32 -1.38 7.00
CA ALA A 75 -7.26 -1.20 5.91
C ALA A 75 -6.64 -1.51 4.54
N LEU A 76 -5.37 -1.20 4.30
CA LEU A 76 -4.71 -1.51 3.01
C LEU A 76 -4.59 -3.02 2.78
N LEU A 77 -4.51 -3.84 3.83
CA LEU A 77 -4.55 -5.31 3.71
C LEU A 77 -5.85 -5.83 3.08
N LEU A 78 -6.94 -5.06 3.11
CA LEU A 78 -8.18 -5.43 2.41
C LEU A 78 -7.97 -5.62 0.91
N ILE A 79 -7.02 -4.92 0.30
CA ILE A 79 -6.72 -5.07 -1.13
C ILE A 79 -6.22 -6.48 -1.43
N GLU A 80 -5.28 -6.97 -0.61
CA GLU A 80 -4.72 -8.31 -0.75
C GLU A 80 -5.79 -9.37 -0.49
N VAL A 81 -6.55 -9.22 0.59
CA VAL A 81 -7.62 -10.16 0.97
C VAL A 81 -8.71 -10.21 -0.10
N ALA A 82 -9.18 -9.07 -0.60
CA ALA A 82 -10.18 -9.03 -1.67
C ALA A 82 -9.65 -9.69 -2.95
N THR A 83 -8.37 -9.47 -3.28
CA THR A 83 -7.72 -10.07 -4.45
C THR A 83 -7.63 -11.58 -4.32
N SER A 84 -7.16 -12.10 -3.19
CA SER A 84 -7.12 -13.54 -2.92
C SER A 84 -8.52 -14.15 -2.90
N HIS A 85 -9.49 -13.50 -2.26
CA HIS A 85 -10.86 -13.98 -2.16
C HIS A 85 -11.58 -14.03 -3.52
N LEU A 86 -11.28 -13.12 -4.45
CA LEU A 86 -11.79 -13.19 -5.82
C LEU A 86 -11.28 -14.44 -6.55
N GLN A 87 -10.04 -14.86 -6.28
CA GLN A 87 -9.41 -16.02 -6.92
C GLN A 87 -9.78 -17.34 -6.24
N ASP A 88 -9.96 -17.32 -4.93
CA ASP A 88 -10.27 -18.47 -4.09
C ASP A 88 -11.19 -18.05 -2.94
N THR A 89 -12.45 -18.46 -3.02
CA THR A 89 -13.48 -18.12 -2.01
C THR A 89 -13.27 -18.79 -0.66
N THR A 90 -12.31 -19.73 -0.55
CA THR A 90 -11.87 -20.27 0.75
C THR A 90 -10.92 -19.32 1.49
N SER A 91 -10.37 -18.32 0.80
CA SER A 91 -9.62 -17.23 1.44
C SER A 91 -10.54 -16.36 2.32
N PRO A 92 -9.99 -15.68 3.35
CA PRO A 92 -10.78 -14.82 4.24
C PRO A 92 -11.67 -13.84 3.47
N ASP A 93 -12.89 -13.62 3.98
CA ASP A 93 -13.81 -12.65 3.40
C ASP A 93 -13.32 -11.21 3.70
N PRO A 94 -13.12 -10.36 2.68
CA PRO A 94 -12.76 -8.95 2.88
C PRO A 94 -13.78 -8.19 3.74
N THR A 95 -15.06 -8.56 3.74
CA THR A 95 -16.07 -7.91 4.58
C THR A 95 -15.82 -8.16 6.07
N ALA A 96 -15.44 -9.39 6.45
CA ALA A 96 -15.07 -9.71 7.83
C ALA A 96 -13.81 -8.96 8.28
N VAL A 97 -12.85 -8.74 7.37
CA VAL A 97 -11.65 -7.92 7.65
C VAL A 97 -12.02 -6.46 7.85
N LEU A 98 -12.94 -5.91 7.04
CA LEU A 98 -13.45 -4.54 7.20
C LEU A 98 -14.09 -4.37 8.58
N GLU A 99 -14.97 -5.29 8.97
CA GLU A 99 -15.61 -5.29 10.30
C GLU A 99 -14.60 -5.31 11.43
N ARG A 100 -13.56 -6.14 11.31
CA ARG A 100 -12.48 -6.20 12.29
C ARG A 100 -11.68 -4.90 12.37
N VAL A 101 -11.33 -4.29 11.23
CA VAL A 101 -10.63 -3.00 11.21
C VAL A 101 -11.46 -1.91 11.87
N MET A 102 -12.77 -1.87 11.60
CA MET A 102 -13.68 -0.91 12.24
C MET A 102 -13.74 -1.13 13.75
N ALA A 103 -13.83 -2.39 14.20
CA ALA A 103 -13.89 -2.73 15.62
C ALA A 103 -12.58 -2.40 16.36
N ASP A 104 -11.44 -2.83 15.83
CA ASP A 104 -10.12 -2.70 16.49
C ASP A 104 -9.64 -1.24 16.54
N PHE A 105 -9.99 -0.43 15.54
CA PHE A 105 -9.50 0.94 15.42
C PHE A 105 -10.55 2.03 15.60
N HIS A 106 -11.82 1.67 15.79
CA HIS A 106 -12.94 2.60 15.91
C HIS A 106 -13.01 3.60 14.75
N VAL A 107 -12.84 3.09 13.52
CA VAL A 107 -12.93 3.89 12.28
C VAL A 107 -14.28 3.66 11.60
N ASP A 108 -14.89 4.74 11.10
CA ASP A 108 -16.18 4.67 10.43
C ASP A 108 -16.10 3.90 9.11
N ARG A 109 -17.15 3.12 8.81
CA ARG A 109 -17.28 2.33 7.58
C ARG A 109 -16.99 3.15 6.33
N ASP A 110 -17.65 4.30 6.20
CA ASP A 110 -17.50 5.19 5.04
C ASP A 110 -16.07 5.71 4.86
N THR A 111 -15.32 5.84 5.96
CA THR A 111 -13.90 6.25 5.89
C THR A 111 -13.05 5.15 5.26
N VAL A 112 -13.27 3.88 5.65
CA VAL A 112 -12.54 2.76 5.07
C VAL A 112 -12.97 2.50 3.64
N LEU A 113 -14.28 2.53 3.34
CA LEU A 113 -14.80 2.39 1.98
C LEU A 113 -14.30 3.53 1.07
N GLY A 114 -14.21 4.75 1.57
CA GLY A 114 -13.61 5.88 0.85
C GLY A 114 -12.15 5.66 0.48
N LEU A 115 -11.36 5.06 1.39
CA LEU A 115 -9.97 4.67 1.08
C LEU A 115 -9.94 3.58 -0.02
N MET A 116 -10.80 2.58 0.08
CA MET A 116 -10.88 1.48 -0.88
C MET A 116 -11.35 1.94 -2.26
N LEU A 117 -12.29 2.88 -2.34
CA LEU A 117 -12.68 3.56 -3.58
C LEU A 117 -11.50 4.32 -4.21
N GLY A 118 -10.69 4.99 -3.38
CA GLY A 118 -9.46 5.63 -3.82
C GLY A 118 -8.45 4.62 -4.41
N ALA A 119 -8.26 3.48 -3.74
CA ALA A 119 -7.41 2.39 -4.22
C ALA A 119 -7.93 1.80 -5.54
N LEU A 120 -9.24 1.56 -5.66
CA LEU A 120 -9.87 1.12 -6.90
C LEU A 120 -9.58 2.09 -8.05
N GLY A 121 -9.76 3.40 -7.83
CA GLY A 121 -9.45 4.43 -8.82
C GLY A 121 -7.98 4.44 -9.22
N PHE A 122 -7.07 4.28 -8.26
CA PHE A 122 -5.64 4.17 -8.49
C PHE A 122 -5.31 2.96 -9.38
N PHE A 123 -5.71 1.74 -8.99
CA PHE A 123 -5.41 0.51 -9.72
C PHE A 123 -6.06 0.47 -11.10
N SER A 124 -7.31 0.92 -11.22
CA SER A 124 -8.00 1.09 -12.52
C SER A 124 -7.21 2.01 -13.45
N ASN A 125 -6.56 3.03 -12.90
CA ASN A 125 -5.78 3.97 -13.70
C ASN A 125 -4.39 3.43 -14.06
N VAL A 126 -3.61 2.97 -13.07
CA VAL A 126 -2.21 2.58 -13.30
C VAL A 126 -2.10 1.31 -14.13
N SER A 127 -3.09 0.43 -14.07
CA SER A 127 -3.07 -0.82 -14.79
C SER A 127 -3.23 -0.65 -16.31
N ARG A 128 -3.72 0.50 -16.79
CA ARG A 128 -3.81 0.82 -18.24
C ARG A 128 -2.50 1.30 -18.85
N ARG A 129 -1.46 1.52 -18.03
CA ARG A 129 -0.14 1.93 -18.49
C ARG A 129 0.62 0.72 -19.04
N PRO A 130 1.65 0.93 -19.89
CA PRO A 130 2.55 -0.14 -20.29
C PRO A 130 3.20 -0.84 -19.09
N ASP A 131 3.53 -2.12 -19.26
CA ASP A 131 4.31 -2.87 -18.28
C ASP A 131 5.71 -2.25 -18.13
N PRO A 132 6.21 -2.08 -16.91
CA PRO A 132 7.57 -1.61 -16.70
C PRO A 132 8.59 -2.67 -17.14
N PRO A 133 9.79 -2.25 -17.60
CA PRO A 133 10.88 -3.17 -17.86
C PRO A 133 11.19 -4.04 -16.63
N GLY A 134 11.28 -5.36 -16.81
CA GLY A 134 11.57 -6.32 -15.75
C GLY A 134 10.36 -6.79 -14.92
N LEU A 135 9.16 -6.23 -15.13
CA LEU A 135 7.95 -6.59 -14.39
C LEU A 135 6.74 -6.79 -15.33
N PRO A 136 6.78 -7.79 -16.24
CA PRO A 136 5.78 -7.96 -17.31
C PRO A 136 4.38 -8.35 -16.82
N THR A 137 4.23 -8.78 -15.57
CA THR A 137 2.94 -9.18 -14.98
C THR A 137 2.31 -8.09 -14.11
N LEU A 138 3.01 -6.98 -13.86
CA LEU A 138 2.59 -5.98 -12.89
C LEU A 138 1.24 -5.35 -13.26
N ARG A 139 1.03 -4.99 -14.53
CA ARG A 139 -0.24 -4.34 -14.92
C ARG A 139 -1.39 -5.32 -14.91
N ALA A 140 -1.15 -6.59 -15.21
CA ALA A 140 -2.15 -7.64 -15.10
C ALA A 140 -2.57 -7.85 -13.64
N PHE A 141 -1.60 -7.89 -12.72
CA PHE A 141 -1.88 -7.97 -11.29
C PHE A 141 -2.64 -6.74 -10.77
N GLN A 142 -2.26 -5.53 -11.18
CA GLN A 142 -2.99 -4.31 -10.83
C GLN A 142 -4.43 -4.28 -11.40
N ARG A 143 -4.68 -4.86 -12.58
CA ARG A 143 -6.05 -5.04 -13.09
C ARG A 143 -6.83 -5.97 -12.17
N LEU A 144 -6.25 -7.11 -11.80
CA LEU A 144 -6.88 -8.07 -10.90
C LEU A 144 -7.26 -7.43 -9.55
N GLN A 145 -6.38 -6.61 -8.96
CA GLN A 145 -6.68 -5.87 -7.73
C GLN A 145 -7.85 -4.88 -7.92
N ALA A 146 -7.92 -4.18 -9.07
CA ALA A 146 -9.03 -3.31 -9.38
C ALA A 146 -10.35 -4.08 -9.52
N ASP A 147 -10.33 -5.22 -10.23
CA ASP A 147 -11.51 -6.06 -10.44
C ASP A 147 -12.03 -6.62 -9.11
N ALA A 148 -11.13 -7.06 -8.22
CA ALA A 148 -11.47 -7.55 -6.89
C ALA A 148 -12.10 -6.47 -6.02
N LEU A 149 -11.49 -5.28 -5.95
CA LEU A 149 -12.05 -4.15 -5.21
C LEU A 149 -13.40 -3.72 -5.77
N LEU A 150 -13.57 -3.68 -7.09
CA LEU A 150 -14.84 -3.32 -7.72
C LEU A 150 -15.94 -4.33 -7.39
N ALA A 151 -15.65 -5.63 -7.50
CA ALA A 151 -16.60 -6.68 -7.19
C ALA A 151 -17.04 -6.62 -5.72
N TRP A 152 -16.07 -6.47 -4.81
CA TRP A 152 -16.35 -6.38 -3.38
C TRP A 152 -17.10 -5.10 -3.00
N LEU A 153 -16.65 -3.92 -3.45
CA LEU A 153 -17.28 -2.64 -3.14
C LEU A 153 -18.72 -2.54 -3.63
N LYS A 154 -19.07 -3.16 -4.76
CA LYS A 154 -20.48 -3.24 -5.21
C LYS A 154 -21.35 -3.92 -4.16
N ARG A 155 -20.92 -5.09 -3.65
CA ARG A 155 -21.64 -5.79 -2.58
C ARG A 155 -21.78 -4.91 -1.34
N GLU A 156 -20.69 -4.27 -0.90
CA GLU A 156 -20.70 -3.43 0.29
C GLU A 156 -21.61 -2.21 0.19
N LEU A 157 -21.76 -1.62 -1.00
CA LEU A 157 -22.60 -0.45 -1.22
C LEU A 157 -24.07 -0.84 -1.46
N ASP A 158 -24.33 -2.00 -2.06
CA ASP A 158 -25.70 -2.51 -2.26
C ASP A 158 -26.35 -2.87 -0.91
N HIS A 159 -25.56 -3.26 0.10
CA HIS A 159 -26.05 -3.52 1.46
C HIS A 159 -26.31 -2.26 2.31
N VAL A 160 -25.98 -1.07 1.79
CA VAL A 160 -26.26 0.22 2.45
C VAL A 160 -27.59 0.83 1.94
N GLY A 161 -28.21 0.22 0.92
CA GLY A 161 -29.49 0.62 0.33
C GLY A 161 -30.73 0.02 0.98
#